data_AF-A0A0K1E4Z1-F1
#
_entry.id   AF-A0A0K1E4Z1-F1
#
_cell.length_a   1.000
_cell.length_b   1.000
_cell.length_c   1.000
_cell.angle_alpha   90.00
_cell.angle_beta   90.00
_cell.angle_gamma   90.00
#
_symmetry.space_group_name_H-M   'P 1'
#
loop_
_entity.id
_entity.type
_entity.pdbx_description
1 polymer ?
#
loop_
_entity_poly.entity_id
_entity_poly.type
_entity_poly.pdbx_seq_one_letter_code
_entity_poly.pdbx_strand_id
1 'polypeptide(L)'
;MIPKFPQGCGVLCRLAAVLAKAFAEAQGNSISLYPSEVAKKAQVSQQVVGEIFRALAERGYMECVRTDRRMRCVVTRSSPLWSAEQDKIYNILETL
;
A
#
# COMPACT_ATOMS: atom_id res chain seq x y z
N MET A 1 -0.88 -16.06 -3.71
CA MET A 1 -2.19 -16.01 -4.40
C MET A 1 -2.38 -14.61 -4.97
N ILE A 2 -2.73 -14.47 -6.25
CA ILE A 2 -3.04 -13.16 -6.85
C ILE A 2 -4.53 -12.88 -6.58
N PRO A 3 -4.90 -11.75 -5.93
CA PRO A 3 -6.29 -11.37 -5.70
C PRO A 3 -7.08 -11.21 -6.99
N LYS A 4 -8.35 -11.61 -7.01
CA LYS A 4 -9.30 -11.23 -8.07
C LYS A 4 -10.05 -9.98 -7.61
N PHE A 5 -10.13 -8.97 -8.47
CA PHE A 5 -10.84 -7.72 -8.19
C PHE A 5 -12.15 -7.66 -8.99
N PRO A 6 -13.21 -7.03 -8.45
CA PRO A 6 -14.45 -6.78 -9.19
C PRO A 6 -14.22 -5.98 -10.48
N GLN A 7 -15.11 -6.17 -11.47
CA GLN A 7 -15.15 -5.30 -12.65
C GLN A 7 -15.44 -3.86 -12.19
N GLY A 8 -14.66 -2.89 -12.68
CA GLY A 8 -14.75 -1.48 -12.26
C GLY A 8 -13.82 -1.07 -11.09
N CYS A 9 -13.16 -2.02 -10.41
CA CYS A 9 -12.17 -1.67 -9.38
C CYS A 9 -10.87 -1.14 -10.05
N GLY A 10 -10.72 0.19 -10.05
CA GLY A 10 -9.57 0.92 -10.59
C GLY A 10 -8.30 0.80 -9.73
N VAL A 11 -7.25 1.50 -10.12
CA VAL A 11 -5.90 1.42 -9.50
C VAL A 11 -5.94 1.62 -7.98
N LEU A 12 -6.58 2.70 -7.51
CA LEU A 12 -6.64 3.02 -6.08
C LEU A 12 -7.46 1.99 -5.30
N CYS A 13 -8.57 1.50 -5.86
CA CYS A 13 -9.39 0.44 -5.27
C CYS A 13 -8.58 -0.85 -5.06
N ARG A 14 -7.81 -1.27 -6.08
CA ARG A 14 -6.97 -2.47 -5.98
C ARG A 14 -5.85 -2.32 -4.96
N LEU A 15 -5.23 -1.15 -4.92
CA LEU A 15 -4.20 -0.84 -3.93
C LEU A 15 -4.77 -0.83 -2.51
N ALA A 16 -5.89 -0.16 -2.29
CA ALA A 16 -6.56 -0.13 -1.00
C ALA A 16 -6.90 -1.53 -0.50
N ALA A 17 -7.45 -2.39 -1.37
CA ALA A 17 -7.76 -3.78 -1.04
C ALA A 17 -6.52 -4.60 -0.64
N VAL A 18 -5.41 -4.44 -1.38
CA VAL A 18 -4.15 -5.15 -1.08
C VAL A 18 -3.52 -4.67 0.22
N LEU A 19 -3.53 -3.36 0.46
CA LEU A 19 -3.02 -2.77 1.70
C LEU A 19 -3.87 -3.17 2.90
N ALA A 20 -5.20 -3.08 2.79
CA ALA A 20 -6.15 -3.48 3.83
C ALA A 20 -5.91 -4.93 4.25
N LYS A 21 -5.77 -5.83 3.28
CA LYS A 21 -5.44 -7.23 3.53
C LYS A 21 -4.08 -7.38 4.21
N ALA A 22 -3.05 -6.69 3.73
CA ALA A 22 -1.72 -6.74 4.34
C ALA A 22 -1.73 -6.27 5.79
N PHE A 23 -2.45 -5.20 6.12
CA PHE A 23 -2.57 -4.69 7.49
C PHE A 23 -3.43 -5.58 8.39
N ALA A 24 -4.48 -6.21 7.85
CA ALA A 24 -5.30 -7.17 8.58
C ALA A 24 -4.52 -8.43 8.97
N GLU A 25 -3.59 -8.87 8.10
CA GLU A 25 -2.74 -10.05 8.32
C GLU A 25 -1.45 -9.74 9.10
N ALA A 26 -1.10 -8.45 9.26
CA ALA A 26 0.13 -8.02 9.89
C ALA A 26 0.13 -8.33 11.40
N GLN A 27 1.21 -8.95 11.87
CA GLN A 27 1.48 -9.15 13.30
C GLN A 27 2.52 -8.14 13.79
N GLY A 28 2.35 -7.62 15.00
CA GLY A 28 3.27 -6.66 15.62
C GLY A 28 2.87 -5.19 15.43
N ASN A 29 3.88 -4.30 15.49
CA ASN A 29 3.71 -2.84 15.51
C ASN A 29 4.14 -2.14 14.21
N SER A 30 4.64 -2.89 13.22
CA SER A 30 5.00 -2.36 11.91
C SER A 30 4.96 -3.45 10.84
N ILE A 31 4.84 -3.06 9.58
CA ILE A 31 4.91 -3.94 8.41
C ILE A 31 5.84 -3.32 7.37
N SER A 32 6.68 -4.15 6.74
CA SER A 32 7.46 -3.77 5.57
C SER A 32 6.68 -4.10 4.29
N LEU A 33 6.52 -3.11 3.43
CA LEU A 33 5.89 -3.21 2.13
C LEU A 33 6.93 -2.93 1.04
N TYR A 34 6.89 -3.74 -0.01
CA TYR A 34 7.75 -3.56 -1.19
C TYR A 34 6.88 -3.19 -2.39
N PRO A 35 7.15 -2.07 -3.09
CA PRO A 35 6.33 -1.64 -4.22
C PRO A 35 6.15 -2.72 -5.29
N SER A 36 7.17 -3.52 -5.56
CA SER A 36 7.10 -4.62 -6.53
C SER A 36 6.11 -5.72 -6.13
N GLU A 37 6.05 -6.06 -4.84
CA GLU A 37 5.15 -7.10 -4.33
C GLU A 37 3.71 -6.59 -4.28
N VAL A 38 3.52 -5.36 -3.83
CA VAL A 38 2.22 -4.69 -3.79
C VAL A 38 1.68 -4.52 -5.20
N ALA A 39 2.49 -4.06 -6.16
CA ALA A 39 2.12 -3.94 -7.57
C ALA A 39 1.68 -5.27 -8.17
N LYS A 40 2.43 -6.35 -7.91
CA LYS A 40 2.07 -7.69 -8.36
C LYS A 40 0.73 -8.16 -7.79
N LYS A 41 0.49 -7.92 -6.49
CA LYS A 41 -0.78 -8.29 -5.83
C LYS A 41 -1.95 -7.42 -6.32
N ALA A 42 -1.72 -6.13 -6.52
CA ALA A 42 -2.74 -5.18 -6.97
C ALA A 42 -2.97 -5.26 -8.49
N GLN A 43 -2.14 -5.99 -9.23
CA GLN A 43 -2.18 -6.09 -10.69
C GLN A 43 -2.12 -4.70 -11.35
N VAL A 44 -1.17 -3.88 -10.88
CA VAL A 44 -0.87 -2.53 -11.38
C VAL A 44 0.62 -2.40 -11.66
N SER A 45 1.05 -1.33 -12.34
CA SER A 45 2.47 -1.13 -12.61
C SER A 45 3.24 -0.78 -11.34
N GLN A 46 4.48 -1.27 -11.23
CA GLN A 46 5.35 -0.96 -10.10
C GLN A 46 5.67 0.54 -10.02
N GLN A 47 5.75 1.24 -11.16
CA GLN A 47 5.96 2.68 -11.19
C GLN A 47 4.84 3.44 -10.47
N VAL A 48 3.58 3.11 -10.77
CA VAL A 48 2.41 3.74 -10.14
C VAL A 48 2.41 3.51 -8.62
N VAL A 49 2.71 2.29 -8.17
CA VAL A 49 2.82 2.01 -6.73
C VAL A 49 3.96 2.80 -6.09
N GLY A 50 5.09 2.94 -6.78
CA GLY A 50 6.23 3.72 -6.30
C GLY A 50 5.89 5.21 -6.12
N GLU A 51 5.16 5.79 -7.07
CA GLU A 51 4.69 7.19 -6.98
C GLU A 51 3.72 7.39 -5.82
N ILE A 52 2.76 6.47 -5.65
CA ILE A 52 1.81 6.50 -4.52
C ILE A 52 2.52 6.33 -3.19
N PHE A 53 3.47 5.40 -3.09
CA PHE A 53 4.23 5.18 -1.85
C PHE A 53 5.09 6.38 -1.49
N ARG A 54 5.68 7.04 -2.49
CA ARG A 54 6.38 8.32 -2.28
C ARG A 54 5.43 9.39 -1.74
N ALA A 55 4.26 9.57 -2.35
CA ALA A 55 3.28 10.56 -1.88
C ALA A 55 2.78 10.27 -0.45
N LEU A 56 2.54 8.98 -0.13
CA LEU A 56 2.19 8.57 1.23
C LEU A 56 3.33 8.84 2.23
N ALA A 57 4.58 8.64 1.83
CA ALA A 57 5.74 8.93 2.66
C ALA A 57 5.93 10.42 2.92
N GLU A 58 5.75 11.26 1.89
CA GLU A 58 5.78 12.73 2.01
C GLU A 58 4.73 13.26 2.98
N ARG A 59 3.60 12.56 3.12
CA ARG A 59 2.52 12.87 4.08
C ARG A 59 2.67 12.19 5.44
N GLY A 60 3.76 11.45 5.67
CA GLY A 60 4.06 10.80 6.96
C GLY A 60 3.28 9.51 7.23
N TYR A 61 2.60 8.93 6.24
CA TYR A 61 1.88 7.66 6.42
C TYR A 61 2.81 6.44 6.45
N MET A 62 4.01 6.55 5.88
CA MET A 62 4.99 5.48 5.81
C MET A 62 6.41 6.03 5.68
N GLU A 63 7.40 5.22 6.03
CA GLU A 63 8.82 5.57 5.85
C GLU A 63 9.43 4.71 4.74
N CYS A 64 9.84 5.34 3.64
CA CYS A 64 10.45 4.65 2.51
C CYS A 64 11.97 4.79 2.51
N VAL A 65 12.67 3.66 2.49
CA VAL A 65 14.11 3.59 2.33
C VAL A 65 14.43 2.96 0.98
N ARG A 66 15.20 3.67 0.16
CA ARG A 66 15.73 3.14 -1.09
C ARG A 66 17.10 2.51 -0.81
N THR A 67 17.20 1.21 -1.01
CA THR A 67 18.48 0.49 -1.03
C THR A 67 18.92 0.25 -2.47
N ASP A 68 20.20 -0.08 -2.68
CA ASP A 68 20.80 -0.29 -4.01
C ASP A 68 20.05 -1.31 -4.89
N ARG A 69 19.28 -2.21 -4.27
CA ARG A 69 18.54 -3.27 -4.97
C ARG A 69 17.03 -3.08 -4.95
N ARG A 70 16.44 -2.46 -3.92
CA ARG A 70 14.97 -2.34 -3.76
C ARG A 70 14.55 -1.16 -2.89
N MET A 71 13.37 -0.62 -3.17
CA MET A 71 12.66 0.29 -2.26
C MET A 71 11.87 -0.55 -1.25
N ARG A 72 11.99 -0.20 0.03
CA ARG A 72 11.22 -0.79 1.13
C ARG A 72 10.53 0.33 1.89
N CYS A 73 9.23 0.24 2.08
CA CYS A 73 8.47 1.19 2.86
C CYS A 73 7.90 0.52 4.11
N VAL A 74 8.06 1.16 5.27
CA VAL A 74 7.59 0.65 6.54
C VAL A 74 6.37 1.47 6.96
N VAL A 75 5.30 0.79 7.34
CA VAL A 75 4.12 1.41 7.94
C VAL A 75 4.08 0.96 9.39
N THR A 76 3.96 1.89 10.33
CA THR A 76 3.78 1.59 11.76
C THR A 76 2.30 1.51 12.10
N ARG A 77 1.97 0.79 13.18
CA ARG A 77 0.58 0.62 13.64
C ARG A 77 -0.10 1.92 14.07
N SER A 78 0.68 2.95 14.39
CA SER A 78 0.18 4.29 14.71
C SER A 78 -0.14 5.14 13.47
N SER A 79 0.27 4.71 12.28
CA SER A 79 -0.04 5.43 11.04
C SER A 79 -1.56 5.39 10.78
N PRO A 80 -2.20 6.50 10.40
CA PRO A 80 -3.62 6.48 10.01
C PRO A 80 -3.88 5.62 8.76
N LEU A 81 -2.84 5.27 8.00
CA LEU A 81 -2.93 4.33 6.89
C LEU A 81 -3.16 2.87 7.36
N TRP A 82 -2.76 2.52 8.59
CA TRP A 82 -2.90 1.17 9.13
C TRP A 82 -4.37 0.85 9.43
N SER A 83 -5.07 0.25 8.48
CA SER A 83 -6.46 -0.15 8.61
C SER A 83 -6.73 -1.48 7.91
N ALA A 84 -7.63 -2.29 8.46
CA ALA A 84 -8.16 -3.46 7.77
C ALA A 84 -9.33 -3.11 6.83
N GLU A 85 -9.80 -1.86 6.86
CA GLU A 85 -10.94 -1.39 6.07
C GLU A 85 -10.46 -0.79 4.75
N GLN A 86 -10.86 -1.42 3.65
CA GLN A 86 -10.51 -0.97 2.30
C GLN A 86 -10.94 0.48 2.04
N ASP A 87 -12.16 0.85 2.41
CA ASP A 87 -12.71 2.18 2.12
C ASP A 87 -11.95 3.30 2.83
N LYS A 88 -11.47 3.05 4.06
CA LYS A 88 -10.62 4.01 4.78
C LYS A 88 -9.31 4.27 4.06
N ILE A 89 -8.66 3.22 3.59
CA ILE A 89 -7.42 3.35 2.82
C ILE A 89 -7.69 4.02 1.48
N TYR A 90 -8.76 3.64 0.80
CA TYR A 90 -9.14 4.23 -0.48
C TYR A 90 -9.33 5.74 -0.38
N ASN A 91 -10.05 6.21 0.63
CA ASN A 91 -10.25 7.64 0.87
C ASN A 91 -8.92 8.38 1.12
N ILE A 92 -7.97 7.77 1.84
CA ILE A 92 -6.63 8.35 2.00
C ILE A 92 -5.95 8.48 0.63
N LEU A 93 -6.00 7.41 -0.19
CA LEU A 93 -5.36 7.38 -1.50
C LEU A 93 -5.95 8.40 -2.50
N GLU A 94 -7.26 8.65 -2.46
CA GLU A 94 -7.90 9.65 -3.33
C GLU A 94 -7.47 11.09 -3.01
N THR A 95 -6.97 11.34 -1.80
CA THR A 95 -6.56 12.68 -1.39
C THR A 95 -5.11 13.01 -1.72
N LEU A 96 -4.34 12.06 -2.30
CA LEU A 96 -2.90 12.16 -2.54
C LEU A 96 -2.50 13.24 -3.54
#